data_AF-A0A4Y7Q2F2-F1
#
_entry.id   AF-A0A4Y7Q2F2-F1
#
_cell.length_a   1.000
_cell.length_b   1.000
_cell.length_c   1.000
_cell.angle_alpha   90.00
_cell.angle_beta   90.00
_cell.angle_gamma   90.00
#
_symmetry.space_group_name_H-M   'P 1'
#
loop_
_entity.id
_entity.type
_entity.pdbx_description
1 polymer ?
#
loop_
_entity_poly.entity_id
_entity_poly.type
_entity_poly.pdbx_seq_one_letter_code
_entity_poly.pdbx_strand_id
1 'polypeptide(L)'
;MWVGCTLCSCIRLAAGTLYIERNGWLLYRHSEDGEPVESWLRKRDATMPDLTIWSDSKQLTPTWTETPLKTVPVSLVDLKNNALIIADVLRVDGSNRTIEPNALVPLAVHGCGITCMILHRPDNPRDVAYRVGMVSMPPYVLVQGRKTGSVRIGAVPADAIALKDPSTTGDLSKSGDEVGTELKNQ
;
A
#
# COMPACT_ATOMS: atom_id res chain seq x y z
N MET A 1 18.29 44.75 1.09
CA MET A 1 17.43 43.85 1.91
C MET A 1 16.57 42.93 1.04
N TRP A 2 15.81 43.47 0.07
CA TRP A 2 14.91 42.70 -0.80
C TRP A 2 15.58 41.59 -1.63
N VAL A 3 16.73 41.86 -2.25
CA VAL A 3 17.45 40.86 -3.09
C VAL A 3 17.88 39.63 -2.27
N GLY A 4 18.30 39.83 -1.01
CA GLY A 4 18.68 38.74 -0.11
C GLY A 4 17.50 37.86 0.28
N CYS A 5 16.33 38.46 0.56
CA CYS A 5 15.11 37.70 0.85
C CYS A 5 14.63 36.90 -0.36
N THR A 6 14.66 37.48 -1.56
CA THR A 6 14.30 36.78 -2.80
C THR A 6 15.25 35.61 -3.06
N LEU A 7 16.56 35.84 -2.96
CA LEU A 7 17.55 34.78 -3.17
C LEU A 7 17.41 33.64 -2.15
N CYS A 8 17.23 33.96 -0.86
CA CYS A 8 17.01 32.96 0.19
C CYS A 8 15.73 32.14 -0.06
N SER A 9 14.66 32.79 -0.52
CA SER A 9 13.39 32.12 -0.86
C SER A 9 13.55 31.21 -2.08
N CYS A 10 14.25 31.66 -3.12
CA CYS A 10 14.54 30.83 -4.29
C CYS A 10 15.38 29.60 -3.94
N ILE A 11 16.40 29.74 -3.08
CA ILE A 11 17.22 28.61 -2.63
C ILE A 11 16.37 27.63 -1.81
N ARG A 12 15.54 28.12 -0.89
CA ARG A 12 14.63 27.26 -0.10
C ARG A 12 13.59 26.57 -0.96
N LEU A 13 13.05 27.24 -1.98
CA LEU A 13 12.12 26.63 -2.93
C LEU A 13 12.82 25.56 -3.77
N ALA A 14 14.01 25.85 -4.30
CA ALA A 14 14.79 24.87 -5.04
C ALA A 14 15.12 23.64 -4.19
N ALA A 15 15.56 23.85 -2.95
CA ALA A 15 15.79 22.78 -1.97
C ALA A 15 14.49 22.09 -1.53
N GLY A 16 13.34 22.77 -1.56
CA GLY A 16 12.05 22.11 -1.31
C GLY A 16 11.61 21.21 -2.46
N THR A 17 11.95 21.57 -3.69
CA THR A 17 11.52 20.84 -4.90
C THR A 17 12.46 19.69 -5.29
N LEU A 18 13.72 19.73 -4.87
CA LEU A 18 14.74 18.74 -5.25
C LEU A 18 14.88 17.57 -4.27
N TYR A 19 14.35 17.70 -3.05
CA TYR A 19 14.54 16.69 -2.01
C TYR A 19 13.24 15.92 -1.79
N ILE A 20 13.33 14.60 -1.99
CA ILE A 20 12.25 13.69 -1.61
C ILE A 20 12.17 13.68 -0.08
N GLU A 21 10.98 13.88 0.46
CA GLU A 21 10.75 13.70 1.89
C GLU A 21 11.04 12.23 2.25
N ARG A 22 12.11 12.01 3.04
CA ARG A 22 12.56 10.65 3.40
C ARG A 22 11.71 9.99 4.49
N ASN A 23 10.67 10.66 4.97
CA ASN A 23 9.81 10.14 6.01
C ASN A 23 8.55 9.51 5.39
N GLY A 24 8.69 8.33 4.81
CA GLY A 24 7.54 7.64 4.25
C GLY A 24 7.84 6.37 3.49
N TRP A 25 6.76 5.80 2.98
CA TRP A 25 6.75 4.62 2.13
C TRP A 25 6.41 5.04 0.70
N LEU A 26 7.16 4.53 -0.26
CA LEU A 26 6.90 4.73 -1.68
C LEU A 26 6.51 3.39 -2.31
N LEU A 27 5.39 3.38 -3.04
CA LEU A 27 5.05 2.28 -3.92
C LEU A 27 5.56 2.59 -5.33
N TYR A 28 6.49 1.78 -5.81
CA TYR A 28 7.01 1.83 -7.17
C TYR A 28 6.45 0.66 -7.99
N ARG A 29 5.81 0.98 -9.11
CA ARG A 29 5.33 -0.02 -10.07
C ARG A 29 6.38 -0.17 -11.17
N HIS A 30 6.78 -1.40 -11.44
CA HIS A 30 7.64 -1.71 -12.57
C HIS A 30 6.87 -1.45 -13.87
N SER A 31 7.39 -0.55 -14.71
CA SER A 31 6.92 -0.37 -16.09
C SER A 31 7.53 -1.44 -17.00
N GLU A 32 6.90 -1.73 -18.14
CA GLU A 32 7.42 -2.71 -19.13
C GLU A 32 8.77 -2.27 -19.71
N ASP A 33 9.04 -0.96 -19.81
CA ASP A 33 10.33 -0.38 -20.20
C ASP A 33 11.32 -0.25 -19.02
N GLY A 34 11.03 -0.92 -17.90
CA GLY A 34 11.36 -0.54 -16.52
C GLY A 34 12.82 -0.22 -16.19
N GLU A 35 13.05 1.05 -15.84
CA GLU A 35 14.23 1.48 -15.09
C GLU A 35 14.20 0.88 -13.67
N PRO A 36 15.36 0.41 -13.13
CA PRO A 36 15.46 -0.01 -11.74
C PRO A 36 14.99 1.08 -10.78
N VAL A 37 14.27 0.70 -9.72
CA VAL A 37 13.72 1.66 -8.73
C VAL A 37 14.80 2.59 -8.15
N GLU A 38 16.02 2.08 -7.96
CA GLU A 38 17.16 2.86 -7.49
C GLU A 38 17.56 3.95 -8.48
N SER A 39 17.67 3.62 -9.76
CA SER A 39 18.01 4.58 -10.81
C SER A 39 16.92 5.65 -10.95
N TRP A 40 15.65 5.24 -10.89
CA TRP A 40 14.50 6.15 -10.89
C TRP A 40 14.49 7.11 -9.70
N LEU A 41 14.87 6.62 -8.51
CA LEU A 41 14.99 7.42 -7.29
C LEU A 41 16.18 8.38 -7.38
N ARG A 42 17.35 7.91 -7.83
CA ARG A 42 18.57 8.73 -7.96
C ARG A 42 18.44 9.87 -8.95
N LYS A 43 17.66 9.68 -10.01
CA LYS A 43 17.31 10.78 -10.94
C LYS A 43 16.54 11.92 -10.25
N ARG A 44 15.81 11.63 -9.17
CA ARG A 44 15.02 12.61 -8.42
C ARG A 44 15.74 13.14 -7.20
N ASP A 45 16.41 12.27 -6.46
CA ASP A 45 17.27 12.62 -5.32
C ASP A 45 18.65 11.99 -5.53
N ALA A 46 19.60 12.80 -6.02
CA ALA A 46 20.99 12.37 -6.22
C ALA A 46 21.70 11.99 -4.92
N THR A 47 21.15 12.38 -3.76
CA THR A 47 21.69 12.05 -2.44
C THR A 47 21.08 10.77 -1.86
N MET A 48 20.28 10.03 -2.64
CA MET A 48 19.67 8.77 -2.21
C MET A 48 20.74 7.68 -1.99
N PRO A 49 20.83 7.11 -0.78
CA PRO A 49 21.74 6.00 -0.51
C PRO A 49 21.31 4.73 -1.25
N ASP A 50 22.21 3.74 -1.29
CA ASP A 50 21.88 2.41 -1.84
C ASP A 50 20.72 1.77 -1.05
N LEU A 51 19.79 1.13 -1.77
CA LEU A 51 18.68 0.44 -1.13
C LEU A 51 19.10 -0.97 -0.73
N THR A 52 18.79 -1.35 0.50
CA THR A 52 18.98 -2.73 0.97
C THR A 52 17.75 -3.54 0.61
N ILE A 53 17.91 -4.53 -0.26
CA ILE A 53 16.83 -5.45 -0.64
C ILE A 53 16.54 -6.37 0.55
N TRP A 54 15.31 -6.30 1.05
CA TRP A 54 14.89 -7.09 2.21
C TRP A 54 14.65 -8.57 1.88
N SER A 55 14.33 -8.90 0.62
CA SER A 55 13.88 -10.25 0.21
C SER A 55 14.91 -11.06 -0.61
N ASP A 56 16.20 -10.73 -0.56
CA ASP A 56 17.17 -11.15 -1.59
C ASP A 56 17.50 -12.66 -1.70
N SER A 57 17.06 -13.53 -0.79
CA SER A 57 17.25 -14.99 -0.99
C SER A 57 16.56 -15.93 0.00
N LYS A 58 16.08 -15.46 1.17
CA LYS A 58 15.64 -16.38 2.26
C LYS A 58 14.28 -16.07 2.85
N GLN A 59 13.61 -15.01 2.39
CA GLN A 59 12.32 -14.66 2.94
C GLN A 59 11.19 -15.36 2.19
N LEU A 60 10.27 -15.93 2.94
CA LEU A 60 9.05 -16.51 2.38
C LEU A 60 8.18 -15.37 1.85
N THR A 61 8.12 -15.23 0.53
CA THR A 61 7.11 -14.39 -0.12
C THR A 61 5.78 -15.12 -0.04
N PRO A 62 4.77 -14.55 0.62
CA PRO A 62 3.48 -15.21 0.75
C PRO A 62 2.83 -15.31 -0.63
N THR A 63 2.61 -16.54 -1.10
CA THR A 63 2.00 -16.81 -2.42
C THR A 63 0.48 -16.83 -2.33
N TRP A 64 -0.16 -16.43 -3.41
CA TRP A 64 -1.61 -16.51 -3.57
C TRP A 64 -1.99 -17.88 -4.09
N THR A 65 -2.81 -18.60 -3.34
CA THR A 65 -3.53 -19.75 -3.88
C THR A 65 -4.83 -19.23 -4.47
N GLU A 66 -5.02 -19.40 -5.78
CA GLU A 66 -6.32 -19.28 -6.46
C GLU A 66 -7.00 -17.89 -6.42
N THR A 67 -6.39 -16.88 -7.07
CA THR A 67 -7.14 -15.67 -7.48
C THR A 67 -7.36 -15.68 -8.99
N PRO A 68 -8.58 -15.38 -9.49
CA PRO A 68 -8.81 -15.21 -10.92
C PRO A 68 -8.10 -13.97 -11.50
N LEU A 69 -7.68 -13.05 -10.62
CA LEU A 69 -7.04 -11.78 -10.96
C LEU A 69 -5.53 -11.94 -11.15
N LYS A 70 -4.98 -11.26 -12.16
CA LYS A 70 -3.54 -11.18 -12.40
C LYS A 70 -2.86 -10.34 -11.32
N THR A 71 -1.74 -10.82 -10.79
CA THR A 71 -0.85 -10.04 -9.93
C THR A 71 0.21 -9.32 -10.77
N VAL A 72 0.70 -8.20 -10.27
CA VAL A 72 1.89 -7.52 -10.81
C VAL A 72 2.91 -7.30 -9.70
N PRO A 73 4.20 -7.48 -10.00
CA PRO A 73 5.26 -7.18 -9.05
C PRO A 73 5.35 -5.67 -8.84
N VAL A 74 5.44 -5.29 -7.58
CA VAL A 74 5.65 -3.91 -7.13
C VAL A 74 6.79 -3.86 -6.13
N SER A 75 7.41 -2.69 -6.03
CA SER A 75 8.46 -2.41 -5.07
C SER A 75 7.95 -1.43 -4.02
N LEU A 76 7.95 -1.85 -2.76
CA LEU A 76 7.71 -1.00 -1.61
C LEU A 76 9.06 -0.51 -1.08
N VAL A 77 9.25 0.80 -1.04
CA VAL A 77 10.50 1.43 -0.60
C VAL A 77 10.25 2.17 0.70
N ASP A 78 10.94 1.78 1.77
CA ASP A 78 11.05 2.59 2.98
C ASP A 78 12.15 3.62 2.77
N LEU A 79 11.76 4.88 2.54
CA LEU A 79 12.69 5.98 2.27
C LEU A 79 13.49 6.39 3.50
N LYS A 80 13.04 6.03 4.70
CA LYS A 80 13.70 6.37 5.96
C LYS A 80 14.79 5.38 6.31
N ASN A 81 14.55 4.09 6.05
CA ASN A 81 15.46 3.00 6.39
C ASN A 81 16.17 2.42 5.16
N ASN A 82 15.94 3.00 3.98
CA ASN A 82 16.52 2.60 2.70
C ASN A 82 16.29 1.11 2.41
N ALA A 83 15.10 0.60 2.73
CA ALA A 83 14.76 -0.79 2.48
C ALA A 83 13.90 -0.91 1.23
N LEU A 84 14.28 -1.84 0.36
CA LEU A 84 13.51 -2.22 -0.82
C LEU A 84 12.84 -3.57 -0.58
N ILE A 85 11.52 -3.62 -0.74
CA ILE A 85 10.70 -4.81 -0.49
C ILE A 85 9.93 -5.11 -1.75
N ILE A 86 10.04 -6.34 -2.23
CA ILE A 86 9.30 -6.81 -3.40
C ILE A 86 7.98 -7.42 -2.91
N ALA A 87 6.88 -6.99 -3.51
CA ALA A 87 5.54 -7.46 -3.20
C ALA A 87 4.75 -7.69 -4.48
N ASP A 88 3.69 -8.48 -4.39
CA ASP A 88 2.74 -8.66 -5.49
C ASP A 88 1.41 -8.00 -5.13
N VAL A 89 0.90 -7.17 -6.05
CA VAL A 89 -0.38 -6.47 -5.90
C VAL A 89 -1.32 -6.86 -7.04
N LEU A 90 -2.61 -6.95 -6.73
CA LEU A 90 -3.67 -7.26 -7.67
C LEU A 90 -3.82 -6.17 -8.74
N ARG A 91 -3.93 -6.62 -9.99
CA ARG A 91 -4.28 -5.79 -11.13
C ARG A 91 -5.80 -5.81 -11.33
N VAL A 92 -6.38 -4.67 -11.66
CA VAL A 92 -7.80 -4.60 -12.06
C VAL A 92 -7.91 -5.12 -13.49
N ASP A 93 -8.79 -6.10 -13.73
CA ASP A 93 -8.98 -6.68 -15.05
C ASP A 93 -9.40 -5.63 -16.10
N GLY A 94 -8.83 -5.74 -17.30
CA GLY A 94 -9.12 -4.84 -18.43
C GLY A 94 -8.44 -3.47 -18.38
N SER A 95 -7.74 -3.12 -17.28
CA SER A 95 -7.02 -1.86 -17.15
C SER A 95 -5.52 -2.07 -16.88
N ASN A 96 -4.68 -1.13 -17.32
CA ASN A 96 -3.28 -1.04 -16.86
C ASN A 96 -3.18 -0.37 -15.46
N ARG A 97 -4.30 -0.27 -14.73
CA ARG A 97 -4.38 0.29 -13.38
C ARG A 97 -4.36 -0.82 -12.34
N THR A 98 -3.44 -0.74 -11.39
CA THR A 98 -3.51 -1.52 -10.15
C THR A 98 -4.39 -0.79 -9.14
N ILE A 99 -5.01 -1.55 -8.23
CA ILE A 99 -5.66 -0.93 -7.07
C ILE A 99 -4.54 -0.33 -6.21
N GLU A 100 -4.63 0.96 -5.88
CA GLU A 100 -3.60 1.65 -5.11
C GLU A 100 -3.66 1.23 -3.64
N PRO A 101 -2.63 0.55 -3.12
CA PRO A 101 -2.59 0.18 -1.71
C PRO A 101 -2.39 1.43 -0.85
N ASN A 102 -3.18 1.54 0.23
CA ASN A 102 -3.10 2.67 1.16
C ASN A 102 -3.06 2.25 2.64
N ALA A 103 -3.12 0.95 2.91
CA ALA A 103 -3.05 0.42 4.27
C ALA A 103 -2.31 -0.93 4.31
N LEU A 104 -1.63 -1.17 5.43
CA LEU A 104 -0.97 -2.44 5.75
C LEU A 104 -1.54 -2.97 7.06
N VAL A 105 -1.80 -4.28 7.09
CA VAL A 105 -2.28 -4.98 8.29
C VAL A 105 -1.35 -6.14 8.60
N PRO A 106 -0.66 -6.15 9.75
CA PRO A 106 0.15 -7.29 10.14
C PRO A 106 -0.75 -8.50 10.41
N LEU A 107 -0.42 -9.64 9.79
CA LEU A 107 -1.13 -10.90 9.96
C LEU A 107 -0.39 -11.85 10.90
N ALA A 108 0.93 -11.97 10.71
CA ALA A 108 1.76 -12.89 11.48
C ALA A 108 3.15 -12.30 11.70
N VAL A 109 3.70 -12.52 12.89
CA VAL A 109 5.08 -12.16 13.25
C VAL A 109 5.89 -13.45 13.32
N HIS A 110 7.00 -13.49 12.60
CA HIS A 110 7.94 -14.60 12.57
C HIS A 110 9.36 -14.11 12.86
N GLY A 111 10.26 -15.00 13.27
CA GLY A 111 11.65 -14.62 13.60
C GLY A 111 12.39 -13.93 12.45
N CYS A 112 11.99 -14.20 11.20
CA CYS A 112 12.57 -13.62 9.99
C CYS A 112 11.78 -12.44 9.40
N GLY A 113 10.75 -11.91 10.07
CA GLY A 113 9.96 -10.78 9.56
C GLY A 113 8.49 -10.79 9.98
N ILE A 114 7.68 -10.04 9.23
CA ILE A 114 6.25 -9.90 9.49
C ILE A 114 5.51 -10.09 8.18
N THR A 115 4.58 -11.03 8.16
CA THR A 115 3.65 -11.17 7.04
C THR A 115 2.55 -10.13 7.19
N CYS A 116 2.45 -9.24 6.21
CA CYS A 116 1.46 -8.17 6.14
C CYS A 116 0.51 -8.40 4.98
N MET A 117 -0.76 -8.09 5.21
CA MET A 117 -1.76 -7.89 4.18
C MET A 117 -1.70 -6.46 3.67
N ILE A 118 -1.65 -6.29 2.36
CA ILE A 118 -1.78 -5.00 1.71
C ILE A 118 -3.26 -4.78 1.38
N LEU A 119 -3.80 -3.64 1.81
CA LEU A 119 -5.20 -3.28 1.63
C LEU A 119 -5.35 -1.99 0.83
N HIS A 120 -6.48 -1.92 0.12
CA HIS A 120 -7.07 -0.68 -0.33
C HIS A 120 -8.31 -0.39 0.53
N ARG A 121 -8.20 0.62 1.38
CA ARG A 121 -9.28 1.12 2.22
C ARG A 121 -9.99 2.27 1.50
N PRO A 122 -11.29 2.17 1.20
CA PRO A 122 -12.06 3.29 0.68
C PRO A 122 -12.12 4.44 1.69
N ASP A 123 -12.34 5.67 1.21
CA ASP A 123 -12.40 6.87 2.06
C ASP A 123 -13.56 6.83 3.06
N ASN A 124 -14.67 6.21 2.66
CA ASN A 124 -15.81 6.00 3.53
C ASN A 124 -15.55 4.81 4.48
N PRO A 125 -15.51 5.03 5.82
CA PRO A 125 -15.19 3.98 6.78
C PRO A 125 -16.25 2.87 6.90
N ARG A 126 -17.42 3.05 6.28
CA ARG A 126 -18.47 2.02 6.23
C ARG A 126 -18.27 1.02 5.10
N ASP A 127 -17.44 1.35 4.12
CA ASP A 127 -17.21 0.51 2.96
C ASP A 127 -16.17 -0.59 3.26
N VAL A 128 -16.26 -1.71 2.55
CA VAL A 128 -15.41 -2.87 2.78
C VAL A 128 -14.02 -2.59 2.19
N ALA A 129 -12.98 -2.76 3.01
CA ALA A 129 -11.60 -2.70 2.53
C ALA A 129 -11.27 -3.95 1.69
N TYR A 130 -10.59 -3.74 0.57
CA TYR A 130 -10.22 -4.81 -0.34
C TYR A 130 -8.79 -5.25 -0.08
N ARG A 131 -8.59 -6.57 0.00
CA ARG A 131 -7.24 -7.14 0.01
C ARG A 131 -6.65 -7.05 -1.38
N VAL A 132 -5.53 -6.35 -1.51
CA VAL A 132 -4.86 -6.10 -2.80
C VAL A 132 -3.50 -6.76 -2.92
N GLY A 133 -2.90 -7.21 -1.81
CA GLY A 133 -1.53 -7.71 -1.82
C GLY A 133 -1.20 -8.48 -0.55
N MET A 134 -0.07 -9.14 -0.55
CA MET A 134 0.61 -9.62 0.65
C MET A 134 2.09 -9.37 0.51
N VAL A 135 2.76 -9.16 1.64
CA VAL A 135 4.19 -8.85 1.65
C VAL A 135 4.82 -9.30 2.96
N SER A 136 6.07 -9.73 2.87
CA SER A 136 6.90 -9.99 4.03
C SER A 136 7.75 -8.76 4.32
N MET A 137 7.62 -8.22 5.53
CA MET A 137 8.18 -6.95 5.95
C MET A 137 9.25 -7.16 7.05
N PRO A 138 10.21 -6.23 7.19
CA PRO A 138 11.15 -6.26 8.29
C PRO A 138 10.49 -6.02 9.66
N PRO A 139 11.02 -6.60 10.75
CA PRO A 139 10.43 -6.46 12.09
C PRO A 139 10.25 -5.01 12.55
N TYR A 140 11.14 -4.10 12.12
CA TYR A 140 11.09 -2.69 12.52
C TYR A 140 9.79 -1.99 12.08
N VAL A 141 9.06 -2.53 11.10
CA VAL A 141 7.83 -1.92 10.57
C VAL A 141 6.74 -1.79 11.64
N LEU A 142 6.71 -2.66 12.66
CA LEU A 142 5.74 -2.54 13.77
C LEU A 142 5.97 -1.27 14.59
N VAL A 143 7.23 -0.85 14.75
CA VAL A 143 7.58 0.37 15.51
C VAL A 143 7.16 1.62 14.74
N GLN A 144 7.14 1.55 13.41
CA GLN A 144 6.66 2.63 12.56
C GLN A 144 5.13 2.67 12.43
N GLY A 145 4.48 1.53 12.70
CA GLY A 145 3.04 1.37 12.57
C GLY A 145 2.28 2.35 13.46
N ARG A 146 1.37 3.12 12.87
CA ARG A 146 0.38 3.90 13.60
C ARG A 146 -0.94 3.15 13.61
N LYS A 147 -1.60 3.08 14.77
CA LYS A 147 -2.95 2.53 14.86
C LYS A 147 -3.91 3.42 14.08
N THR A 148 -4.42 2.92 12.95
CA THR A 148 -5.38 3.63 12.09
C THR A 148 -6.82 3.15 12.24
N GLY A 149 -7.05 2.03 12.93
CA GLY A 149 -8.39 1.45 13.11
C GLY A 149 -8.33 -0.02 13.54
N SER A 150 -9.48 -0.67 13.47
CA SER A 150 -9.65 -2.12 13.67
C SER A 150 -10.22 -2.75 12.42
N VAL A 151 -9.75 -3.94 12.06
CA VAL A 151 -10.30 -4.72 10.94
C VAL A 151 -11.17 -5.83 11.48
N ARG A 152 -12.37 -5.98 10.93
CA ARG A 152 -13.23 -7.15 11.15
C ARG A 152 -13.22 -7.98 9.88
N ILE A 153 -12.84 -9.24 10.00
CA ILE A 153 -12.84 -10.19 8.89
C ILE A 153 -14.14 -10.98 8.99
N GLY A 154 -15.08 -10.72 8.09
CA GLY A 154 -16.31 -11.50 7.93
C GLY A 154 -16.24 -12.33 6.66
N ALA A 155 -16.87 -13.51 6.66
CA ALA A 155 -17.11 -14.24 5.43
C ALA A 155 -18.16 -13.48 4.62
N VAL A 156 -17.80 -13.04 3.41
CA VAL A 156 -18.77 -12.54 2.44
C VAL A 156 -19.34 -13.76 1.71
N PRO A 157 -20.67 -13.95 1.68
CA PRO A 157 -21.29 -14.99 0.86
C PRO A 157 -20.82 -14.87 -0.60
N ALA A 158 -20.43 -15.98 -1.22
CA ALA A 158 -19.78 -16.02 -2.54
C ALA A 158 -20.61 -15.33 -3.66
N ASP A 159 -21.91 -15.27 -3.46
CA ASP A 159 -22.95 -14.63 -4.27
C ASP A 159 -22.89 -13.09 -4.27
N ALA A 160 -22.25 -12.44 -3.29
CA ALA A 160 -22.09 -10.99 -3.26
C ALA A 160 -20.84 -10.47 -4.00
N ILE A 161 -19.91 -11.34 -4.37
CA ILE A 161 -18.65 -10.98 -5.06
C ILE A 161 -18.87 -10.87 -6.58
N ALA A 162 -19.93 -11.48 -7.13
CA ALA A 162 -20.21 -11.52 -8.56
C ALA A 162 -20.77 -10.21 -9.16
N LEU A 163 -21.10 -9.19 -8.35
CA LEU A 163 -21.75 -7.96 -8.82
C LEU A 163 -21.24 -6.74 -8.04
N LYS A 164 -19.97 -6.37 -8.24
CA LYS A 164 -19.57 -4.97 -8.09
C LYS A 164 -18.33 -4.68 -8.90
N ASP A 165 -18.55 -4.43 -10.19
CA ASP A 165 -17.59 -3.66 -10.97
C ASP A 165 -17.32 -2.33 -10.24
N PRO A 166 -16.05 -1.93 -10.06
CA PRO A 166 -15.69 -0.70 -9.36
C PRO A 166 -16.06 0.58 -10.13
N SER A 167 -16.79 0.49 -11.25
CA SER A 167 -17.20 1.62 -12.09
C SER A 167 -18.57 2.20 -11.76
N THR A 168 -19.36 1.61 -10.87
CA THR A 168 -20.73 2.10 -10.60
C THR A 168 -20.81 2.81 -9.25
N THR A 169 -20.48 4.11 -9.25
CA THR A 169 -21.00 5.06 -8.25
C THR A 169 -22.47 5.31 -8.61
N GLY A 170 -23.38 4.70 -7.87
CA GLY A 170 -24.82 4.86 -8.06
C GLY A 170 -25.56 4.71 -6.74
N ASP A 171 -26.29 5.77 -6.40
CA ASP A 171 -27.17 5.92 -5.25
C ASP A 171 -27.99 4.67 -4.90
N LEU A 172 -28.06 4.35 -3.60
CA LEU A 172 -29.14 3.53 -3.04
C LEU A 172 -29.63 4.15 -1.74
N SER A 173 -30.43 5.20 -1.91
CA SER A 173 -31.50 5.53 -0.99
C SER A 173 -32.58 4.44 -1.05
N LYS A 174 -33.03 4.01 0.14
CA LYS A 174 -34.25 3.25 0.48
C LYS A 174 -34.24 1.72 0.33
N SER A 175 -34.35 1.07 1.50
CA SER A 175 -35.32 0.03 1.92
C SER A 175 -34.60 -0.79 2.99
N GLY A 176 -34.89 -0.67 4.29
CA GLY A 176 -36.18 -0.99 4.88
C GLY A 176 -36.31 -2.51 4.95
N ASP A 177 -35.80 -3.13 6.03
CA ASP A 177 -36.52 -4.16 6.80
C ASP A 177 -35.74 -4.58 8.06
N GLU A 178 -36.47 -4.55 9.17
CA GLU A 178 -36.10 -5.01 10.51
C GLU A 178 -36.02 -6.55 10.54
N VAL A 179 -34.96 -7.12 11.12
CA VAL A 179 -35.06 -8.32 11.95
C VAL A 179 -33.99 -8.25 13.03
N GLY A 180 -34.41 -8.12 14.28
CA GLY A 180 -33.54 -8.12 15.44
C GLY A 180 -32.99 -9.52 15.75
N THR A 181 -31.85 -9.56 16.45
CA THR A 181 -31.58 -10.64 17.39
C THR A 181 -30.59 -10.18 18.45
N GLU A 182 -31.08 -10.22 19.68
CA GLU A 182 -30.40 -10.06 20.95
C GLU A 182 -29.31 -11.14 21.11
N LEU A 183 -28.08 -10.77 21.47
CA LEU A 183 -27.12 -11.72 22.02
C LEU A 183 -26.61 -11.19 23.36
N LYS A 184 -27.15 -11.81 24.41
CA LYS A 184 -26.71 -11.71 25.80
C LYS A 184 -25.36 -12.39 25.98
N ASN A 185 -24.58 -11.80 26.88
CA ASN A 185 -23.32 -12.30 27.43
C ASN A 185 -23.40 -13.77 27.90
N GLN A 186 -22.33 -14.51 27.65
CA GLN A 186 -21.66 -15.35 28.64
C GLN A 186 -20.15 -15.14 28.53
#